data_AF-A0A1B8NWH2-F1
#
_entry.id   AF-A0A1B8NWH2-F1
#
_cell.length_a   1.000
_cell.length_b   1.000
_cell.length_c   1.000
_cell.angle_alpha   90.00
_cell.angle_beta   90.00
_cell.angle_gamma   90.00
#
_symmetry.space_group_name_H-M   'P 1'
#
loop_
_entity.id
_entity.type
_entity.pdbx_description
1 polymer ?
#
loop_
_entity_poly.entity_id
_entity_poly.type
_entity_poly.pdbx_seq_one_letter_code
_entity_poly.pdbx_strand_id
1 'polypeptide(L)'
;MERLLCGQGLLDLYIAHCSLKGANPRYQKPAEVTEAAGSGDPVARDTLLRFLKILGDVSGDAALTMGARGGVYLCGGILPRLLDWLPESRFLEAFAHKGRMSAYTAEIPVHVVTAPWTGLLGAAEALHNPEVE
;
A
#
# COMPACT_ATOMS: atom_id res chain seq x y z
N MET A 1 1.18 7.37 10.19
CA MET A 1 0.95 6.49 9.02
C MET A 1 1.82 5.22 9.04
N GLU A 2 3.13 5.34 9.32
CA GLU A 2 4.05 4.20 9.33
C GLU A 2 3.65 3.03 10.25
N ARG A 3 3.05 3.31 11.41
CA ARG A 3 2.53 2.27 12.32
C ARG A 3 1.43 1.39 11.72
N LEU A 4 0.76 1.85 10.66
CA LEU A 4 -0.33 1.12 10.01
C LEU A 4 0.11 0.54 8.66
N LEU A 5 0.86 1.30 7.86
CA LEU A 5 1.30 0.91 6.51
C LEU A 5 2.67 0.23 6.52
N CYS A 6 2.81 -0.79 7.36
CA CYS A 6 4.00 -1.63 7.43
C CYS A 6 3.60 -3.08 7.73
N GLY A 7 4.57 -4.01 7.71
CA GLY A 7 4.29 -5.42 8.01
C GLY A 7 3.61 -5.60 9.37
N GLN A 8 4.14 -5.00 10.43
CA GLN A 8 3.53 -5.08 11.76
C GLN A 8 2.13 -4.45 11.78
N GLY A 9 1.94 -3.31 11.10
CA GLY A 9 0.63 -2.66 11.00
C GLY A 9 -0.44 -3.51 10.31
N LEU A 10 -0.06 -4.37 9.34
CA LEU A 10 -0.97 -5.35 8.74
C LEU A 10 -1.46 -6.38 9.77
N LEU A 11 -0.55 -6.87 10.62
CA LEU A 11 -0.90 -7.80 11.71
C LEU A 11 -1.79 -7.12 12.75
N ASP A 12 -1.46 -5.88 13.15
CA ASP A 12 -2.25 -5.12 14.11
C ASP A 12 -3.67 -4.86 13.57
N LEU A 13 -3.80 -4.60 12.26
CA LEU A 13 -5.09 -4.46 11.58
C LEU A 13 -5.88 -5.78 11.56
N TYR A 14 -5.21 -6.92 11.36
CA TYR A 14 -5.83 -8.24 11.44
C TYR A 14 -6.38 -8.51 12.85
N ILE A 15 -5.59 -8.25 13.89
CA ILE A 15 -6.00 -8.42 15.29
C ILE A 15 -7.21 -7.53 15.59
N ALA A 16 -7.22 -6.29 15.11
CA ALA A 16 -8.36 -5.39 15.24
C ALA A 16 -9.61 -5.93 14.54
N HIS A 17 -9.49 -6.46 13.32
CA HIS A 17 -10.60 -7.10 12.62
C HIS A 17 -11.13 -8.35 13.33
N CYS A 18 -10.25 -9.20 13.87
CA CYS A 18 -10.65 -10.34 14.69
C CYS A 18 -11.49 -9.89 15.89
N SER A 19 -11.02 -8.88 16.63
CA SER A 19 -11.75 -8.31 17.77
C SER A 19 -13.13 -7.78 17.37
N LEU A 20 -13.22 -7.01 16.29
CA LEU A 20 -14.49 -6.47 15.78
C LEU A 20 -15.48 -7.54 15.31
N LYS A 21 -14.99 -8.69 14.84
CA LYS A 21 -15.80 -9.83 14.40
C LYS A 21 -16.05 -10.87 15.51
N GLY A 22 -15.58 -10.62 16.74
CA GLY A 22 -15.68 -11.57 17.85
C GLY A 22 -14.90 -12.88 17.63
N ALA A 23 -13.87 -12.84 16.79
CA ALA A 23 -13.01 -13.98 16.48
C ALA A 23 -11.68 -13.88 17.25
N ASN A 24 -11.12 -15.03 17.63
CA ASN A 24 -9.78 -15.08 18.21
C ASN A 24 -8.71 -15.02 17.09
N PRO A 25 -7.71 -14.13 17.19
CA PRO A 25 -6.59 -14.09 16.24
C PRO A 25 -5.85 -15.43 16.19
N ARG A 26 -5.66 -15.98 14.99
CA ARG A 26 -4.95 -17.25 14.76
C ARG A 26 -3.49 -17.04 14.33
N TYR A 27 -3.20 -15.90 13.71
CA TYR A 27 -1.91 -15.56 13.14
C TYR A 27 -1.17 -14.55 14.01
N GLN A 28 0.15 -14.68 14.08
CA GLN A 28 1.04 -13.85 14.92
C GLN A 28 2.12 -13.15 14.10
N LYS A 29 2.22 -13.43 12.80
CA LYS A 29 3.18 -12.79 11.89
C LYS A 29 2.48 -12.18 10.68
N PRO A 30 3.00 -11.07 10.13
CA PRO A 30 2.42 -10.44 8.94
C PRO A 30 2.33 -11.37 7.72
N ALA A 31 3.34 -12.23 7.53
CA ALA A 31 3.37 -13.19 6.43
C ALA A 31 2.24 -14.21 6.53
N GLU A 32 1.95 -14.71 7.74
CA GLU A 32 0.88 -15.68 7.99
C GLU A 32 -0.49 -15.10 7.63
N VAL A 33 -0.73 -13.80 7.91
CA VAL A 33 -1.97 -13.12 7.51
C VAL A 33 -2.09 -13.06 5.99
N THR A 34 -1.00 -12.75 5.28
CA THR A 34 -1.02 -12.66 3.82
C THR A 34 -1.25 -14.03 3.17
N GLU A 35 -0.60 -15.08 3.68
CA GLU A 35 -0.77 -16.46 3.24
C GLU A 35 -2.18 -16.99 3.53
N ALA A 36 -2.72 -16.68 4.70
CA ALA A 36 -4.07 -17.04 5.09
C ALA A 36 -5.13 -16.40 4.21
N ALA A 37 -4.94 -15.13 3.85
CA ALA A 37 -5.81 -14.45 2.89
C ALA A 37 -5.85 -15.20 1.56
N GLY A 38 -4.67 -15.59 1.02
CA GLY A 38 -4.58 -16.37 -0.22
C GLY A 38 -5.16 -17.79 -0.10
N SER A 39 -5.19 -18.34 1.12
CA SER A 39 -5.77 -19.65 1.42
C SER A 39 -7.29 -19.60 1.71
N GLY A 40 -7.91 -18.42 1.62
CA GLY A 40 -9.36 -18.25 1.77
C GLY A 40 -9.84 -17.87 3.18
N ASP A 41 -8.95 -17.47 4.11
CA ASP A 41 -9.40 -16.92 5.40
C ASP A 41 -10.10 -15.57 5.18
N PRO A 42 -11.39 -15.44 5.54
CA PRO A 42 -12.17 -14.24 5.23
C PRO A 42 -11.72 -13.01 6.02
N VAL A 43 -11.22 -13.19 7.26
CA VAL A 43 -10.78 -12.07 8.09
C VAL A 43 -9.43 -11.55 7.61
N ALA A 44 -8.52 -12.45 7.25
CA ALA A 44 -7.24 -12.10 6.67
C ALA A 44 -7.41 -11.39 5.31
N ARG A 45 -8.30 -11.90 4.45
CA ARG A 45 -8.66 -11.27 3.18
C ARG A 45 -9.23 -9.86 3.36
N ASP A 46 -10.22 -9.68 4.23
CA ASP A 46 -10.79 -8.35 4.52
C ASP A 46 -9.74 -7.38 5.05
N THR A 47 -8.81 -7.89 5.87
CA THR A 47 -7.68 -7.12 6.40
C THR A 47 -6.77 -6.61 5.29
N LEU A 48 -6.38 -7.48 4.37
CA LEU A 48 -5.49 -7.16 3.26
C LEU A 48 -6.13 -6.14 2.32
N LEU A 49 -7.41 -6.33 1.96
CA LEU A 49 -8.15 -5.37 1.14
C LEU A 49 -8.28 -4.01 1.83
N ARG A 50 -8.54 -3.99 3.15
CA ARG A 50 -8.62 -2.75 3.93
C ARG A 50 -7.27 -2.05 4.02
N PHE A 51 -6.18 -2.79 4.23
CA PHE A 51 -4.82 -2.24 4.23
C PHE A 51 -4.51 -1.51 2.92
N LEU A 52 -4.77 -2.15 1.78
CA LEU A 52 -4.56 -1.57 0.46
C LEU A 52 -5.48 -0.38 0.19
N LYS A 53 -6.75 -0.41 0.63
CA LYS A 53 -7.63 0.76 0.55
C LYS A 53 -7.04 1.96 1.30
N ILE A 54 -6.57 1.74 2.54
CA ILE A 54 -5.98 2.80 3.37
C ILE A 54 -4.69 3.34 2.72
N LEU A 55 -3.88 2.47 2.13
CA LEU A 55 -2.72 2.90 1.34
C LEU A 55 -3.16 3.83 0.20
N GLY A 56 -4.22 3.48 -0.54
CA GLY A 56 -4.80 4.32 -1.59
C GLY A 56 -5.22 5.69 -1.08
N ASP A 57 -5.99 5.75 0.01
CA ASP A 57 -6.40 7.01 0.64
C ASP A 57 -5.17 7.91 0.94
N VAL A 58 -4.14 7.35 1.57
CA VAL A 58 -2.95 8.09 2.02
C VAL A 58 -2.08 8.52 0.86
N SER A 59 -1.90 7.65 -0.14
CA SER A 59 -1.17 7.98 -1.37
C SER A 59 -1.86 9.10 -2.15
N GLY A 60 -3.20 9.13 -2.17
CA GLY A 60 -3.96 10.21 -2.82
C GLY A 60 -3.81 11.55 -2.10
N ASP A 61 -3.77 11.55 -0.76
CA ASP A 61 -3.53 12.76 0.04
C ASP A 61 -2.11 13.31 -0.21
N ALA A 62 -1.11 12.44 -0.28
CA ALA A 62 0.26 12.80 -0.63
C ALA A 62 0.36 13.37 -2.06
N ALA A 63 -0.30 12.73 -3.02
CA ALA A 63 -0.33 13.18 -4.41
C ALA A 63 -0.91 14.59 -4.55
N LEU A 64 -1.98 14.91 -3.81
CA LEU A 64 -2.54 16.26 -3.77
C LEU A 64 -1.62 17.27 -3.10
N THR A 65 -1.03 16.90 -1.97
CA THR A 65 -0.15 17.78 -1.20
C THR A 65 1.06 18.21 -2.02
N MET A 66 1.61 17.31 -2.84
CA MET A 66 2.79 17.57 -3.68
C MET A 66 2.46 18.03 -5.10
N GLY A 67 1.20 17.94 -5.52
CA GLY A 67 0.79 18.17 -6.92
C GLY A 67 1.43 17.18 -7.90
N ALA A 68 1.49 15.90 -7.53
CA ALA A 68 2.30 14.85 -8.17
C ALA A 68 1.78 14.37 -9.53
N ARG A 69 1.60 15.28 -10.51
CA ARG A 69 1.10 14.97 -11.86
C ARG A 69 2.00 14.03 -12.67
N GLY A 70 3.30 13.98 -12.34
CA GLY A 70 4.24 13.04 -12.95
C GLY A 70 4.02 11.58 -12.53
N GLY A 71 3.16 11.34 -11.54
CA GLY A 71 2.80 10.02 -11.06
C GLY A 71 3.24 9.74 -9.63
N VAL A 72 2.66 8.69 -9.07
CA VAL A 72 2.99 8.15 -7.75
C VAL A 72 3.61 6.78 -7.92
N TYR A 73 4.80 6.59 -7.36
CA TYR A 73 5.54 5.33 -7.41
C TYR A 73 5.50 4.67 -6.04
N LEU A 74 4.78 3.56 -5.94
CA LEU A 74 4.67 2.77 -4.72
C LEU A 74 5.88 1.84 -4.63
N CYS A 75 6.76 2.17 -3.69
CA CYS A 75 7.96 1.42 -3.36
C CYS A 75 7.78 0.71 -2.01
N GLY A 76 8.29 -0.52 -1.87
CA GLY A 76 8.32 -1.21 -0.59
C GLY A 76 8.26 -2.73 -0.73
N GLY A 77 8.86 -3.45 0.22
CA GLY A 77 9.05 -4.90 0.12
C GLY A 77 7.77 -5.74 0.21
N ILE A 78 6.69 -5.21 0.78
CA ILE A 78 5.43 -5.95 0.93
C ILE A 78 4.56 -5.88 -0.34
N LEU A 79 4.60 -4.76 -1.06
CA LEU A 79 3.69 -4.49 -2.18
C LEU A 79 3.81 -5.47 -3.36
N PRO A 80 5.02 -5.91 -3.78
CA PRO A 80 5.15 -6.92 -4.83
C PRO A 80 4.40 -8.22 -4.51
N ARG A 81 4.28 -8.59 -3.23
CA ARG A 81 3.53 -9.78 -2.77
C ARG A 81 2.02 -9.55 -2.74
N LEU A 82 1.59 -8.30 -2.79
CA LEU A 82 0.19 -7.89 -2.72
C LEU A 82 -0.37 -7.43 -4.09
N LEU A 83 0.40 -7.58 -5.18
CA LEU A 83 0.02 -7.10 -6.51
C LEU A 83 -1.32 -7.65 -6.97
N ASP A 84 -1.54 -8.94 -6.81
CA ASP A 84 -2.77 -9.62 -7.24
C ASP A 84 -4.01 -9.15 -6.49
N TRP A 85 -3.82 -8.50 -5.34
CA TRP A 85 -4.90 -7.98 -4.50
C TRP A 85 -5.28 -6.54 -4.83
N LEU A 86 -4.42 -5.78 -5.52
CA LEU A 86 -4.67 -4.37 -5.85
C LEU A 86 -5.96 -4.17 -6.65
N PRO A 87 -6.27 -4.97 -7.69
CA PRO A 87 -7.53 -4.83 -8.44
C PRO A 87 -8.77 -4.96 -7.57
N GLU A 88 -8.73 -5.79 -6.53
CA GLU A 88 -9.87 -6.06 -5.64
C GLU A 88 -9.98 -5.07 -4.47
N SER A 89 -8.88 -4.38 -4.15
CA SER A 89 -8.73 -3.60 -2.90
C SER A 89 -9.43 -2.24 -2.86
N ARG A 90 -10.00 -1.78 -3.97
CA ARG A 90 -10.49 -0.40 -4.13
C ARG A 90 -9.42 0.66 -3.88
N PHE A 91 -8.14 0.32 -4.05
CA PHE A 91 -7.01 1.25 -3.90
C PHE A 91 -7.20 2.52 -4.75
N LEU A 92 -7.46 2.37 -6.05
CA LEU A 92 -7.57 3.51 -6.96
C LEU A 92 -8.79 4.37 -6.67
N GLU A 93 -9.90 3.75 -6.25
CA GLU A 93 -11.08 4.49 -5.82
C GLU A 93 -10.77 5.34 -4.59
N ALA A 94 -10.09 4.76 -3.59
CA ALA A 94 -9.67 5.46 -2.37
C ALA A 94 -8.67 6.60 -2.68
N PHE A 95 -7.73 6.34 -3.58
CA PHE A 95 -6.75 7.32 -4.08
C PHE A 95 -7.44 8.53 -4.74
N ALA A 96 -8.42 8.26 -5.60
CA ALA A 96 -9.14 9.30 -6.33
C ALA A 96 -10.22 9.99 -5.47
N HIS A 97 -10.68 9.39 -4.37
CA HIS A 97 -11.77 9.92 -3.54
C HIS A 97 -11.32 11.13 -2.70
N LYS A 98 -11.24 12.30 -3.34
CA LYS A 98 -10.77 13.57 -2.75
C LYS A 98 -11.77 14.71 -2.89
N GLY A 99 -13.06 14.37 -2.87
CA GLY A 99 -14.16 15.32 -2.97
C GLY A 99 -14.05 16.15 -4.26
N ARG A 100 -14.04 17.48 -4.12
CA ARG A 100 -13.89 18.41 -5.25
C ARG A 100 -12.60 18.24 -6.06
N MET A 101 -11.57 17.62 -5.47
CA MET A 101 -10.29 17.38 -6.14
C MET A 101 -10.20 15.99 -6.81
N SER A 102 -11.28 15.21 -6.81
CA SER A 102 -11.25 13.84 -7.35
C SER A 102 -10.88 13.77 -8.84
N ALA A 103 -11.31 14.76 -9.64
CA ALA A 103 -10.92 14.86 -11.05
C ALA A 103 -9.40 15.08 -11.21
N TYR A 104 -8.79 15.84 -10.31
CA TYR A 104 -7.35 16.10 -10.34
C TYR A 104 -6.55 14.83 -10.04
N THR A 105 -6.92 14.08 -8.99
CA THR A 105 -6.20 12.86 -8.61
C THR A 105 -6.48 11.68 -9.53
N ALA A 106 -7.65 11.61 -10.16
CA ALA A 106 -8.00 10.53 -11.08
C ALA A 106 -7.09 10.47 -12.32
N GLU A 107 -6.46 11.58 -12.70
CA GLU A 107 -5.52 11.65 -13.83
C GLU A 107 -4.08 11.29 -13.46
N ILE A 108 -3.76 11.16 -12.17
CA ILE A 108 -2.40 10.88 -11.70
C ILE A 108 -2.11 9.38 -11.86
N PRO A 109 -1.10 8.99 -12.65
CA PRO A 109 -0.76 7.59 -12.81
C PRO A 109 -0.13 7.04 -11.52
N VAL A 110 -0.50 5.82 -11.16
CA VAL A 110 0.07 5.10 -10.02
C VAL A 110 0.82 3.87 -10.52
N HIS A 111 2.07 3.75 -10.13
CA HIS A 111 2.96 2.66 -10.51
C HIS A 111 3.40 1.87 -9.30
N VAL A 112 3.42 0.54 -9.39
CA VAL A 112 4.09 -0.31 -8.41
C VAL A 112 5.47 -0.67 -8.92
N VAL A 113 6.50 -0.36 -8.15
CA VAL A 113 7.88 -0.63 -8.56
C VAL A 113 8.24 -2.08 -8.23
N THR A 114 8.45 -2.88 -9.29
CA THR A 114 8.81 -4.31 -9.18
C THR A 114 10.26 -4.60 -9.55
N ALA A 115 11.00 -3.59 -10.01
CA ALA A 115 12.40 -3.74 -10.39
C ALA A 115 13.26 -4.19 -9.19
N PRO A 116 14.20 -5.13 -9.39
CA PRO A 116 15.09 -5.56 -8.34
C PRO A 116 16.08 -4.45 -7.99
N TRP A 117 16.48 -4.39 -6.71
CA TRP A 117 17.54 -3.49 -6.21
C TRP A 117 17.38 -2.00 -6.57
N THR A 118 16.14 -1.52 -6.65
CA THR A 118 15.85 -0.10 -7.00
C THR A 118 16.61 0.91 -6.14
N GLY A 119 16.82 0.62 -4.86
CA GLY A 119 17.65 1.46 -3.99
C GLY A 119 19.12 1.51 -4.40
N LEU A 120 19.71 0.39 -4.87
CA LEU A 120 21.10 0.36 -5.36
C LEU A 120 21.22 1.06 -6.71
N LEU A 121 20.23 0.89 -7.60
CA LEU A 121 20.17 1.59 -8.88
C LEU A 121 20.08 3.10 -8.66
N GLY A 122 19.20 3.56 -7.76
CA GLY A 122 19.10 4.97 -7.41
C GLY A 122 20.38 5.53 -6.79
N ALA A 123 21.05 4.76 -5.93
CA ALA A 123 22.34 5.15 -5.34
C ALA A 123 23.45 5.28 -6.41
N ALA A 124 23.49 4.37 -7.38
CA ALA A 124 24.45 4.44 -8.49
C ALA A 124 24.19 5.66 -9.39
N GLU A 125 22.93 5.97 -9.71
CA GLU A 125 22.57 7.16 -10.48
C GLU A 125 22.86 8.47 -9.71
N ALA A 126 22.67 8.47 -8.39
CA ALA A 126 22.94 9.65 -7.56
C ALA A 126 24.41 10.08 -7.63
N LEU A 127 25.36 9.14 -7.78
CA LEU A 127 26.79 9.45 -7.94
C LEU A 127 27.10 10.25 -9.21
N HIS A 128 26.25 10.17 -10.24
CA HIS A 128 26.40 10.91 -11.50
C HIS A 128 25.52 12.16 -11.55
N ASN A 129 24.72 12.43 -10.52
CA ASN A 129 23.79 13.55 -10.53
C ASN A 129 24.46 14.83 -10.00
N PRO A 130 24.64 15.87 -10.83
CA PRO A 130 25.27 17.12 -10.41
C PRO A 130 24.44 17.95 -9.41
N GLU A 131 23.17 17.61 -9.18
CA GLU A 131 22.31 18.30 -8.21
C GLU A 131 22.38 17.69 -6.79
N VAL A 132 23.10 16.56 -6.63
CA VAL A 132 23.27 15.85 -5.36
C VAL A 132 24.74 15.98 -4.94
N GLU A 133 25.14 17.16 -4.47
CA GLU A 133 26.42 17.39 -3.76
C GLU A 133 26.29 17.17 -2.25
#